data_AF-A0AAP0K840-F1
#
_entry.id   AF-A0AAP0K840-F1
#
_cell.length_a   1.000
_cell.length_b   1.000
_cell.length_c   1.000
_cell.angle_alpha   90.00
_cell.angle_beta   90.00
_cell.angle_gamma   90.00
#
_symmetry.space_group_name_H-M   'P 1'
#
loop_
_entity.id
_entity.type
_entity.pdbx_description
1 polymer ?
#
loop_
_entity_poly.entity_id
_entity_poly.type
_entity_poly.pdbx_seq_one_letter_code
_entity_poly.pdbx_strand_id
1 'polypeptide(L)'
;MIRQAYKTLWKSPATMKIQVFGWLTWLGKLNTCDVLQRRCLCYVLCPTRCELCKAAGEYRSCAMAIWCALYSELGVNRNSPQSCKECIEGSPPQVRGGKKKTLWHSRSLHLAWGLWAERNNRIFHERER
;
A
#
# COMPACT_ATOMS: atom_id res chain seq x y z
N MET A 1 11.54 15.49 -8.17
CA MET A 1 10.70 14.43 -7.55
C MET A 1 10.69 13.11 -8.34
N ILE A 2 10.31 13.08 -9.63
CA ILE A 2 10.27 11.84 -10.46
C ILE A 2 11.59 11.03 -10.43
N ARG A 3 12.73 11.73 -10.55
CA ARG A 3 14.06 11.09 -10.60
C ARG A 3 14.43 10.32 -9.32
N GLN A 4 13.90 10.76 -8.18
CA GLN A 4 14.14 10.11 -6.89
C GLN A 4 13.24 8.88 -6.72
N ALA A 5 11.95 9.00 -7.04
CA ALA A 5 11.03 7.86 -7.06
C ALA A 5 11.53 6.76 -8.00
N TYR A 6 12.00 7.12 -9.20
CA TYR A 6 12.57 6.18 -10.16
C TYR A 6 13.77 5.42 -9.58
N LYS A 7 14.73 6.13 -8.97
CA LYS A 7 15.91 5.49 -8.35
C LYS A 7 15.53 4.56 -7.21
N THR A 8 14.54 4.94 -6.39
CA THR A 8 14.15 4.16 -5.22
C THR A 8 13.32 2.92 -5.59
N LEU A 9 12.39 3.06 -6.54
CA LEU A 9 11.52 1.97 -6.99
C LEU A 9 12.28 0.94 -7.83
N TRP A 10 12.92 1.39 -8.91
CA TRP A 10 13.51 0.49 -9.91
C TRP A 10 14.88 -0.08 -9.51
N LYS A 11 15.57 0.53 -8.53
CA LYS A 11 16.79 -0.06 -7.93
C LYS A 11 16.51 -0.82 -6.64
N SER A 12 15.24 -0.99 -6.25
CA SER A 12 14.89 -1.84 -5.12
C SER A 12 15.09 -3.32 -5.49
N PRO A 13 15.38 -4.20 -4.51
CA PRO A 13 15.44 -5.64 -4.73
C PRO A 13 14.05 -6.29 -4.89
N ALA A 14 12.98 -5.49 -5.04
CA ALA A 14 11.65 -6.01 -5.24
C ALA A 14 11.49 -6.63 -6.64
N THR A 15 10.55 -7.56 -6.77
CA THR A 15 10.22 -8.17 -8.06
C THR A 15 9.65 -7.12 -9.03
N MET A 16 9.81 -7.35 -10.34
CA MET A 16 9.27 -6.45 -11.39
C MET A 16 7.78 -6.13 -11.18
N LYS A 17 6.99 -7.13 -10.80
CA LYS A 17 5.56 -6.99 -10.48
C LYS A 17 5.31 -5.93 -9.39
N ILE A 18 6.11 -5.94 -8.34
CA ILE A 18 5.99 -5.02 -7.20
C ILE A 18 6.54 -3.64 -7.54
N GLN A 19 7.60 -3.57 -8.36
CA GLN A 19 8.13 -2.30 -8.88
C GLN A 19 7.09 -1.58 -9.75
N VAL A 20 6.43 -2.29 -10.66
CA VAL A 20 5.34 -1.76 -11.50
C VAL A 20 4.18 -1.29 -10.63
N PHE A 21 3.78 -2.05 -9.62
CA PHE A 21 2.76 -1.63 -8.66
C PHE A 21 3.13 -0.32 -7.95
N GLY A 22 4.37 -0.23 -7.44
CA GLY A 22 4.86 0.98 -6.79
C GLY A 22 4.88 2.18 -7.73
N TRP A 23 5.23 1.98 -9.00
CA TRP A 23 5.17 3.01 -10.04
C TRP A 23 3.74 3.48 -10.31
N LEU A 24 2.79 2.57 -10.46
CA LEU A 24 1.37 2.90 -10.63
C LEU A 24 0.79 3.62 -9.42
N THR A 25 1.19 3.21 -8.21
CA THR A 25 0.81 3.88 -6.96
C THR A 25 1.36 5.30 -6.91
N TRP A 26 2.62 5.49 -7.29
CA TRP A 26 3.27 6.79 -7.34
C TRP A 26 2.57 7.76 -8.32
N LEU A 27 2.15 7.24 -9.48
CA LEU A 27 1.37 7.98 -10.47
C LEU A 27 -0.09 8.25 -10.06
N GLY A 28 -0.57 7.68 -8.95
CA GLY A 28 -1.98 7.73 -8.57
C GLY A 28 -2.90 6.96 -9.53
N LYS A 29 -2.35 6.03 -10.32
CA LYS A 29 -3.07 5.24 -11.33
C LYS A 29 -3.49 3.86 -10.85
N LEU A 30 -3.39 3.61 -9.55
CA LEU A 30 -3.85 2.37 -8.96
C LEU A 30 -5.39 2.34 -8.95
N ASN A 31 -6.00 1.17 -9.19
CA ASN A 31 -7.45 1.03 -9.06
C ASN A 31 -7.86 1.23 -7.59
N THR A 32 -8.34 2.43 -7.28
CA THR A 32 -8.97 2.80 -6.00
C THR A 32 -10.44 2.36 -5.99
N CYS A 33 -11.06 2.36 -4.82
CA CYS A 33 -12.46 1.92 -4.68
C CYS A 33 -13.39 2.74 -5.58
N ASP A 34 -13.17 4.05 -5.72
CA ASP A 34 -13.95 4.92 -6.60
C ASP A 34 -13.74 4.64 -8.09
N VAL A 35 -12.54 4.22 -8.51
CA VAL A 35 -12.26 3.80 -9.89
C VAL A 35 -12.92 2.45 -10.17
N LEU A 36 -12.86 1.52 -9.22
CA LEU A 36 -13.55 0.23 -9.30
C LEU A 36 -15.06 0.43 -9.37
N GLN A 37 -15.65 1.25 -8.49
CA GLN A 37 -17.08 1.50 -8.45
C GLN A 37 -17.59 2.16 -9.74
N ARG A 38 -16.79 3.05 -10.36
CA ARG A 38 -17.12 3.66 -11.67
C ARG A 38 -17.01 2.70 -12.84
N ARG A 39 -16.02 1.81 -12.85
CA ARG A 39 -15.78 0.86 -13.96
C ARG A 39 -16.58 -0.42 -13.84
N CYS A 40 -17.07 -0.71 -12.65
CA CYS A 40 -17.60 -2.00 -12.28
C CYS A 40 -18.89 -1.75 -11.48
N LEU A 41 -19.94 -1.32 -12.21
CA LEU A 41 -21.26 -0.94 -11.68
C LEU A 41 -21.95 -2.07 -10.90
N CYS A 42 -21.51 -3.31 -11.07
CA CYS A 42 -21.96 -4.47 -10.30
C CYS A 42 -21.34 -4.55 -8.90
N TYR A 43 -20.30 -3.77 -8.60
CA TYR A 43 -19.55 -3.83 -7.36
C TYR A 43 -19.91 -2.65 -6.45
N VAL A 44 -20.87 -2.86 -5.54
CA VAL A 44 -21.15 -1.90 -4.45
C VAL A 44 -20.02 -2.01 -3.42
N LEU A 45 -18.97 -1.21 -3.60
CA LEU A 45 -17.95 -1.01 -2.58
C LEU A 45 -18.53 -0.04 -1.56
N CYS A 46 -18.69 -0.50 -0.32
CA CYS A 46 -19.28 0.31 0.72
C CYS A 46 -18.17 1.12 1.42
N PRO A 47 -18.19 2.48 1.37
CA PRO A 47 -17.14 3.28 1.97
C PRO A 47 -17.06 3.12 3.50
N THR A 48 -18.15 2.66 4.13
CA THR A 48 -18.23 2.42 5.58
C THR A 48 -17.86 0.99 6.00
N ARG A 49 -17.56 0.10 5.04
CA ARG A 49 -17.15 -1.29 5.31
C ARG A 49 -15.73 -1.52 4.81
N CYS A 50 -14.89 -2.07 5.67
CA CYS A 50 -13.52 -2.40 5.28
C CYS A 50 -13.51 -3.74 4.56
N GLU A 51 -13.01 -3.77 3.32
CA GLU A 51 -12.91 -5.02 2.56
C GLU A 51 -11.87 -6.00 3.13
N LEU A 52 -11.00 -5.59 4.06
CA LEU A 52 -10.07 -6.49 4.74
C LEU A 52 -10.71 -7.16 5.96
N CYS A 53 -11.28 -6.40 6.89
CA CYS A 53 -11.85 -6.97 8.13
C CYS A 53 -13.35 -7.25 8.06
N LYS A 54 -14.03 -6.79 7.00
CA LYS A 54 -15.48 -6.91 6.77
C LYS A 54 -16.38 -6.27 7.83
N ALA A 55 -15.80 -5.62 8.83
CA ALA A 55 -16.49 -4.85 9.86
C ALA A 55 -16.77 -3.41 9.40
N ALA A 56 -17.63 -2.73 10.16
CA ALA A 56 -17.84 -1.31 10.03
C ALA A 56 -16.52 -0.58 10.32
N GLY A 57 -16.10 0.27 9.40
CA GLY A 57 -14.83 0.99 9.45
C GLY A 57 -14.22 1.18 8.06
N GLU A 58 -13.40 2.21 7.92
CA GLU A 58 -12.75 2.51 6.64
C GLU A 58 -11.64 1.49 6.35
N TYR A 59 -11.48 1.07 5.09
CA TYR A 59 -10.31 0.30 4.62
C TYR A 59 -8.98 0.90 5.10
N ARG A 60 -8.93 2.23 5.18
CA ARG A 60 -7.80 3.00 5.68
C ARG A 60 -7.39 2.57 7.10
N SER A 61 -8.32 2.24 8.00
CA SER A 61 -8.00 1.89 9.39
C SER A 61 -7.27 0.55 9.51
N CYS A 62 -7.71 -0.49 8.79
CA CYS A 62 -7.05 -1.80 8.80
C CYS A 62 -5.70 -1.78 8.08
N ALA A 63 -5.64 -1.14 6.91
CA ALA A 63 -4.38 -0.95 6.20
C ALA A 63 -3.39 -0.17 7.07
N MET A 64 -3.86 0.82 7.83
CA MET A 64 -3.03 1.58 8.76
C MET A 64 -2.54 0.75 9.94
N ALA A 65 -3.40 -0.09 10.52
CA ALA A 65 -3.01 -0.95 11.64
C ALA A 65 -1.85 -1.88 11.26
N ILE A 66 -1.92 -2.49 10.07
CA ILE A 66 -0.85 -3.35 9.55
C ILE A 66 0.42 -2.53 9.27
N TRP A 67 0.27 -1.31 8.78
CA TRP A 67 1.40 -0.42 8.56
C TRP A 67 2.08 0.04 9.86
N CYS A 68 1.29 0.36 10.88
CA CYS A 68 1.76 0.68 12.22
C CYS A 68 2.49 -0.50 12.85
N ALA A 69 2.00 -1.74 12.65
CA ALA A 69 2.71 -2.94 13.12
C ALA A 69 4.11 -3.06 12.50
N LEU A 70 4.25 -2.83 11.19
CA LEU A 70 5.55 -2.81 10.50
C LEU A 70 6.48 -1.72 11.08
N TYR A 71 5.94 -0.55 11.44
CA TYR A 71 6.71 0.54 12.04
C TYR A 71 7.17 0.19 13.47
N SER A 72 6.31 -0.47 14.24
CA SER A 72 6.60 -0.92 15.61
C SER A 72 7.73 -1.95 15.65
N GLU A 73 7.78 -2.89 14.70
CA GLU A 73 8.89 -3.85 14.56
C GLU A 73 10.26 -3.18 14.39
N LEU A 74 10.28 -1.93 13.94
CA LEU A 74 11.50 -1.16 13.68
C LEU A 74 11.78 -0.09 14.74
N GLY A 75 11.03 -0.08 15.85
CA GLY A 75 11.18 0.90 16.93
C GLY A 75 10.79 2.32 16.51
N VAL A 76 9.95 2.47 15.47
CA VAL A 76 9.52 3.76 14.95
C VAL A 76 8.22 4.15 15.66
N ASN A 77 8.32 5.03 16.65
CA ASN A 77 7.23 5.22 17.60
C ASN A 77 6.20 6.31 17.25
N ARG A 78 6.30 7.06 16.14
CA ARG A 78 5.30 8.10 15.82
C ARG A 78 5.35 8.59 14.39
N ASN A 79 4.31 8.22 13.65
CA ASN A 79 3.49 8.99 12.72
C ASN A 79 2.95 8.00 11.69
N SER A 80 1.67 7.66 11.85
CA SER A 80 0.92 6.90 10.84
C SER A 80 0.99 7.70 9.53
N PRO A 81 1.55 7.14 8.45
CA PRO A 81 1.58 7.82 7.16
C PRO A 81 0.15 8.07 6.68
N GLN A 82 -0.13 9.25 6.15
CA GLN A 82 -1.49 9.64 5.77
C GLN A 82 -1.92 9.07 4.42
N SER A 83 -1.02 8.43 3.68
CA SER A 83 -1.31 7.81 2.39
C SER A 83 -0.33 6.68 2.03
N CYS A 84 -0.75 5.78 1.15
CA CYS A 84 0.15 4.78 0.54
C CYS A 84 1.33 5.42 -0.20
N LYS A 85 1.18 6.67 -0.67
CA LYS A 85 2.27 7.40 -1.31
C LYS A 85 3.34 7.80 -0.29
N GLU A 86 2.94 8.35 0.86
CA GLU A 86 3.86 8.65 1.98
C GLU A 86 4.54 7.38 2.52
N CYS A 87 3.81 6.27 2.57
CA CYS A 87 4.35 4.95 2.90
C CYS A 87 5.50 4.51 1.96
N ILE A 88 5.38 4.82 0.67
CA ILE A 88 6.32 4.40 -0.37
C ILE A 88 7.47 5.38 -0.54
N GLU A 89 7.23 6.69 -0.36
CA GLU A 89 8.26 7.73 -0.53
C GLU A 89 9.03 8.01 0.76
N GLY A 90 8.40 7.75 1.91
CA GLY A 90 8.94 8.04 3.23
C GLY A 90 9.83 6.93 3.76
N SER A 91 10.84 7.31 4.54
CA SER A 91 11.57 6.41 5.42
C SER A 91 11.62 6.98 6.83
N PRO A 92 11.41 6.16 7.87
CA PRO A 92 11.55 6.59 9.26
C PRO A 92 12.92 7.21 9.54
N PRO A 93 13.03 8.17 10.49
CA PRO A 93 14.31 8.77 10.90
C PRO A 93 15.39 7.76 11.34
N GLN A 94 14.95 6.60 11.82
CA GLN A 94 15.76 5.47 12.28
C GLN A 94 16.39 4.69 11.11
N VAL A 95 15.78 4.74 9.92
CA VAL A 95 16.27 4.07 8.72
C VAL A 95 17.31 4.96 8.03
N ARG A 96 18.56 4.87 8.50
CA ARG A 96 19.70 5.64 7.95
C ARG A 96 20.62 4.77 7.11
N GLY A 97 21.21 5.36 6.07
CA GLY A 97 22.15 4.69 5.17
C GLY A 97 21.49 4.00 3.97
N GLY A 98 22.21 3.96 2.84
CA GLY A 98 21.67 3.54 1.55
C GLY A 98 21.06 2.14 1.54
N LYS A 99 21.75 1.13 2.10
CA LYS A 99 21.27 -0.26 2.14
C LYS A 99 20.01 -0.44 2.99
N LYS A 100 19.99 0.13 4.21
CA LYS A 100 18.82 0.08 5.11
C LYS A 100 17.62 0.78 4.48
N LYS A 101 17.85 1.92 3.83
CA LYS A 101 16.83 2.66 3.09
C LYS A 101 16.29 1.82 1.93
N THR A 102 17.14 1.19 1.12
CA THR A 102 16.68 0.32 0.02
C THR A 102 15.84 -0.86 0.52
N LEU A 103 16.26 -1.52 1.60
CA LEU A 103 15.51 -2.62 2.20
C LEU A 103 14.15 -2.17 2.74
N TRP A 104 14.12 -1.00 3.40
CA TRP A 104 12.88 -0.39 3.88
C TRP A 104 11.88 -0.18 2.74
N HIS A 105 12.28 0.51 1.67
CA HIS A 105 11.40 0.76 0.54
C HIS A 105 10.91 -0.54 -0.10
N SER A 106 11.76 -1.56 -0.20
CA SER A 106 11.35 -2.88 -0.67
C SER A 106 10.25 -3.49 0.20
N ARG A 107 10.45 -3.53 1.53
CA ARG A 107 9.44 -4.08 2.48
C ARG A 107 8.14 -3.30 2.43
N SER A 108 8.21 -1.96 2.42
CA SER A 108 7.07 -1.07 2.29
C SER A 108 6.26 -1.36 1.02
N LEU A 109 6.93 -1.55 -0.12
CA LEU A 109 6.28 -1.90 -1.38
C LEU A 109 5.62 -3.28 -1.38
N HIS A 110 6.28 -4.28 -0.79
CA HIS A 110 5.70 -5.63 -0.67
C HIS A 110 4.46 -5.62 0.22
N LEU A 111 4.49 -4.90 1.34
CA LEU A 111 3.34 -4.79 2.23
C LEU A 111 2.17 -4.07 1.55
N ALA A 112 2.44 -2.95 0.88
CA ALA A 112 1.43 -2.22 0.13
C ALA A 112 0.80 -3.08 -0.99
N TRP A 113 1.63 -3.84 -1.72
CA TRP A 113 1.16 -4.82 -2.70
C TRP A 113 0.26 -5.88 -2.05
N GLY A 114 0.69 -6.49 -0.94
CA GLY A 114 -0.07 -7.53 -0.25
C GLY A 114 -1.44 -7.06 0.20
N LEU A 115 -1.52 -5.87 0.82
CA LEU A 115 -2.78 -5.26 1.22
C LEU A 115 -3.71 -5.01 0.03
N TRP A 116 -3.17 -4.47 -1.07
CA TRP A 116 -3.95 -4.21 -2.27
C TRP A 116 -4.44 -5.50 -2.94
N ALA A 117 -3.57 -6.51 -3.03
CA ALA A 117 -3.90 -7.80 -3.63
C ALA A 117 -4.97 -8.52 -2.80
N GLU A 118 -4.82 -8.56 -1.48
CA GLU A 118 -5.79 -9.19 -0.59
C GLU A 118 -7.15 -8.47 -0.63
N ARG A 119 -7.15 -7.13 -0.62
CA ARG A 119 -8.37 -6.35 -0.81
C ARG A 119 -9.08 -6.72 -2.11
N ASN A 120 -8.34 -6.76 -3.22
CA ASN A 120 -8.91 -7.11 -4.52
C ASN A 120 -9.43 -8.54 -4.56
N ASN A 121 -8.66 -9.50 -4.02
CA ASN A 121 -9.10 -10.89 -3.92
C ASN A 121 -10.44 -10.99 -3.18
N ARG A 122 -10.60 -10.28 -2.06
CA ARG A 122 -11.87 -10.27 -1.32
C ARG A 122 -13.02 -9.59 -2.07
N ILE A 123 -12.73 -8.54 -2.84
CA ILE A 123 -13.75 -7.86 -3.68
C ILE A 123 -14.22 -8.78 -4.81
N PHE A 124 -13.31 -9.53 -5.44
CA PHE A 124 -13.59 -10.32 -6.63
C PHE A 124 -14.00 -11.77 -6.32
N HIS A 125 -13.46 -12.43 -5.30
CA HIS A 125 -13.77 -13.84 -4.96
C HIS A 125 -15.01 -14.02 -4.07
N GLU A 126 -15.42 -13.05 -3.24
CA GLU A 126 -16.62 -13.21 -2.39
C GLU A 126 -17.95 -13.29 -3.16
N ARG A 127 -17.93 -13.14 -4.49
CA ARG A 127 -19.13 -13.22 -5.34
C ARG A 127 -19.11 -14.32 -6.41
N GLU A 128 -18.07 -15.16 -6.43
CA GLU A 128 -18.05 -16.40 -7.23
C GLU A 128 -18.69 -17.60 -6.48
N ARG A 129 -19.17 -17.39 -5.25
CA ARG A 129 -20.02 -18.31 -4.47
C ARG A 129 -21.44 -17.76 -4.39
#